data_AF-A0A022QQP3-F1
#
_entry.id   AF-A0A022QQP3-F1
#
_cell.length_a   1.000
_cell.length_b   1.000
_cell.length_c   1.000
_cell.angle_alpha   90.00
_cell.angle_beta   90.00
_cell.angle_gamma   90.00
#
_symmetry.space_group_name_H-M   'P 1'
#
loop_
_entity.id
_entity.type
_entity.pdbx_description
1 polymer ?
#
loop_
_entity_poly.entity_id
_entity_poly.type
_entity_poly.pdbx_seq_one_letter_code
_entity_poly.pdbx_strand_id
1 'polypeptide(L)'
;MSNSEDTKVNYAAEDYDSILSEFDRFAAKGVADAVGYGYQIGDMVWGKVKSHPWWPGIIYNEAFASPTVRRSKREGHVLVAFFGDSSYGWFDLSEVVPFEVNFAEKSSQTSSRAFTIAVEEAVDELSRRRSLGLACRCRNEFNFWPSNVKDYFVVDVGAYEPGVYSLNQINKARESFRAREILSFVKRLGLTSMNDK
;
A
#
# COMPACT_ATOMS: atom_id res chain seq x y z
N MET A 1 15.54 59.51 -17.10
CA MET A 1 16.53 58.41 -17.02
C MET A 1 16.61 58.03 -15.56
N SER A 2 16.29 56.83 -15.09
CA SER A 2 16.05 55.53 -15.71
C SER A 2 15.25 54.67 -14.71
N ASN A 3 14.46 53.73 -15.22
CA ASN A 3 13.61 52.78 -14.49
C ASN A 3 14.39 51.97 -13.44
N SER A 4 13.74 51.65 -12.31
CA SER A 4 14.06 50.47 -11.50
C SER A 4 12.83 49.57 -11.51
N GLU A 5 12.87 48.55 -12.38
CA GLU A 5 11.86 47.52 -12.54
C GLU A 5 11.85 46.53 -11.38
N ASP A 6 10.64 46.03 -11.12
CA ASP A 6 10.25 45.00 -10.19
C ASP A 6 11.17 43.78 -10.18
N THR A 7 11.78 43.49 -9.03
CA THR A 7 12.45 42.21 -8.78
C THR A 7 11.94 41.62 -7.47
N LYS A 8 10.64 41.31 -7.42
CA LYS A 8 10.06 40.40 -6.44
C LYS A 8 8.99 39.59 -7.15
N VAL A 9 8.89 38.31 -6.80
CA VAL A 9 7.99 37.28 -7.35
C VAL A 9 8.58 36.53 -8.55
N ASN A 10 9.48 35.58 -8.28
CA ASN A 10 9.73 34.43 -9.18
C ASN A 10 10.08 33.15 -8.40
N TYR A 11 10.67 33.27 -7.21
CA TYR A 11 11.03 32.12 -6.37
C TYR A 11 9.86 31.22 -5.92
N ALA A 12 8.65 31.76 -5.74
CA ALA A 12 7.51 30.97 -5.30
C ALA A 12 6.81 30.23 -6.46
N ALA A 13 6.86 30.79 -7.68
CA ALA A 13 6.22 30.19 -8.85
C ALA A 13 7.03 28.99 -9.37
N GLU A 14 8.36 29.09 -9.35
CA GLU A 14 9.27 28.01 -9.77
C GLU A 14 9.17 26.76 -8.86
N ASP A 15 8.96 26.96 -7.56
CA ASP A 15 8.79 25.87 -6.59
C ASP A 15 7.45 25.14 -6.80
N TYR A 16 6.37 25.88 -7.06
CA TYR A 16 5.08 25.29 -7.39
C TYR A 16 5.10 24.55 -8.73
N ASP A 17 5.74 25.11 -9.75
CA ASP A 17 5.86 24.48 -11.07
C ASP A 17 6.75 23.21 -11.01
N SER A 18 7.76 23.21 -10.13
CA SER A 18 8.56 22.02 -9.80
C SER A 18 7.72 20.94 -9.12
N ILE A 19 6.88 21.31 -8.15
CA ILE A 19 5.99 20.35 -7.46
C ILE A 19 4.92 19.81 -8.41
N LEU A 20 4.34 20.66 -9.25
CA LEU A 20 3.35 20.27 -10.25
C LEU A 20 3.95 19.37 -11.33
N SER A 21 5.15 19.67 -11.81
CA SER A 21 5.84 18.82 -12.79
C SER A 21 6.32 17.49 -12.20
N GLU A 22 6.67 17.45 -10.91
CA GLU A 22 6.97 16.19 -10.21
C GLU A 22 5.71 15.33 -10.02
N PHE A 23 4.57 15.96 -9.71
CA PHE A 23 3.26 15.33 -9.64
C PHE A 23 2.82 14.81 -11.01
N ASP A 24 2.97 15.61 -12.07
CA ASP A 24 2.65 15.23 -13.44
C ASP A 24 3.55 14.10 -13.95
N ARG A 25 4.84 14.11 -13.61
CA ARG A 25 5.76 13.00 -13.92
C ARG A 25 5.37 11.72 -13.18
N PHE A 26 4.89 11.83 -11.95
CA PHE A 26 4.38 10.70 -11.18
C PHE A 26 3.07 10.16 -11.79
N ALA A 27 2.16 11.05 -12.20
CA ALA A 27 0.89 10.71 -12.84
C ALA A 27 1.08 10.14 -14.27
N ALA A 28 2.00 10.69 -15.06
CA ALA A 28 2.34 10.25 -16.41
C ALA A 28 3.01 8.87 -16.44
N LYS A 29 3.51 8.39 -15.30
CA LYS A 29 3.96 7.00 -15.14
C LYS A 29 2.81 6.00 -15.04
N GLY A 30 1.58 6.42 -15.36
CA GLY A 30 0.52 5.60 -15.97
C GLY A 30 0.50 4.16 -15.53
N VAL A 31 0.46 3.93 -14.22
CA VAL A 31 0.34 2.58 -13.68
C VAL A 31 -1.13 2.22 -13.86
N ALA A 32 -1.42 1.10 -14.50
CA ALA A 32 -2.79 0.60 -14.73
C ALA A 32 -3.64 0.50 -13.44
N ASP A 33 -2.97 0.60 -12.28
CA ASP A 33 -3.52 0.51 -10.93
C ASP A 33 -3.66 1.88 -10.22
N ALA A 34 -3.29 3.01 -10.83
CA ALA A 34 -3.34 4.33 -10.16
C ALA A 34 -4.79 4.82 -10.00
N VAL A 35 -5.14 5.27 -8.78
CA VAL A 35 -6.51 5.72 -8.43
C VAL A 35 -6.58 7.22 -8.07
N GLY A 36 -5.46 7.95 -8.16
CA GLY A 36 -5.37 9.39 -7.91
C GLY A 36 -4.50 9.76 -6.70
N TYR A 37 -3.95 10.98 -6.68
CA TYR A 37 -3.17 11.58 -5.57
C TYR A 37 -2.07 10.69 -4.97
N GLY A 38 -1.40 9.88 -5.79
CA GLY A 38 -0.30 9.03 -5.32
C GLY A 38 -0.70 7.59 -4.98
N TYR A 39 -2.00 7.30 -4.85
CA TYR A 39 -2.49 5.99 -4.45
C TYR A 39 -2.67 5.02 -5.63
N GLN A 40 -2.50 3.74 -5.32
CA GLN A 40 -2.64 2.63 -6.26
C GLN A 40 -3.47 1.49 -5.67
N ILE A 41 -4.05 0.67 -6.55
CA ILE A 41 -4.74 -0.55 -6.15
C ILE A 41 -3.79 -1.43 -5.33
N GLY A 42 -4.32 -1.83 -4.19
CA GLY A 42 -3.68 -2.61 -3.16
C GLY A 42 -2.72 -1.84 -2.29
N ASP A 43 -2.63 -0.51 -2.36
CA ASP A 43 -1.97 0.23 -1.29
C ASP A 43 -2.71 -0.01 0.04
N MET A 44 -1.96 -0.20 1.11
CA MET A 44 -2.51 -0.31 2.46
C MET A 44 -2.73 1.10 3.01
N VAL A 45 -3.90 1.31 3.61
CA VAL A 45 -4.34 2.61 4.11
C VAL A 45 -5.02 2.49 5.47
N TRP A 46 -5.16 3.61 6.14
CA TRP A 46 -6.13 3.78 7.20
C TRP A 46 -7.32 4.55 6.64
N GLY A 47 -8.53 4.00 6.74
CA GLY A 47 -9.77 4.67 6.35
C GLY A 47 -10.47 5.30 7.55
N LYS A 48 -11.02 6.51 7.38
CA LYS A 48 -11.76 7.23 8.42
C LYS A 48 -13.24 7.29 8.10
N VAL A 49 -14.07 6.80 9.01
CA VAL A 49 -15.51 7.08 9.04
C VAL A 49 -15.87 7.89 10.29
N LYS A 50 -16.97 8.64 10.20
CA LYS A 50 -17.38 9.66 11.18
C LYS A 50 -17.40 9.17 12.65
N SER A 51 -17.82 7.93 12.91
CA SER A 51 -18.06 7.40 14.26
C SER A 51 -17.15 6.25 14.68
N HIS A 52 -16.09 5.95 13.93
CA HIS A 52 -15.13 4.88 14.25
C HIS A 52 -13.70 5.43 14.28
N PRO A 53 -12.74 4.77 14.97
CA PRO A 53 -11.32 5.10 14.83
C PRO A 53 -10.88 4.97 13.36
N TRP A 54 -9.71 5.50 13.04
CA TRP A 54 -9.08 5.16 11.76
C TRP A 54 -8.88 3.65 11.70
N TRP A 55 -9.41 2.99 10.68
CA TRP A 55 -9.41 1.53 10.57
C TRP A 55 -8.48 1.06 9.45
N PRO A 56 -7.67 0.02 9.67
CA PRO A 56 -6.73 -0.43 8.65
C PRO A 56 -7.47 -1.14 7.51
N GLY A 57 -7.02 -0.88 6.28
CA GLY A 57 -7.60 -1.48 5.09
C GLY A 57 -6.66 -1.44 3.90
N ILE A 58 -7.18 -1.88 2.77
CA ILE A 58 -6.47 -1.97 1.50
C ILE A 58 -7.33 -1.37 0.39
N ILE A 59 -6.72 -0.59 -0.51
CA ILE A 59 -7.40 -0.12 -1.72
C ILE A 59 -7.71 -1.35 -2.59
N TYR A 60 -8.98 -1.68 -2.70
CA TYR A 60 -9.45 -2.93 -3.28
C TYR A 60 -9.70 -2.78 -4.77
N ASN A 61 -9.35 -3.80 -5.56
CA ASN A 61 -9.67 -3.79 -6.99
C ASN A 61 -11.16 -4.08 -7.18
N GLU A 62 -11.86 -3.12 -7.80
CA GLU A 62 -13.28 -3.23 -8.16
C GLU A 62 -13.60 -4.48 -8.99
N ALA A 63 -12.65 -5.01 -9.76
CA ALA A 63 -12.80 -6.23 -10.54
C ALA A 63 -13.15 -7.46 -9.68
N PHE A 64 -12.73 -7.49 -8.42
CA PHE A 64 -13.10 -8.53 -7.45
C PHE A 64 -14.35 -8.19 -6.65
N ALA A 65 -14.91 -6.98 -6.80
CA ALA A 65 -16.09 -6.55 -6.06
C ALA A 65 -17.39 -7.01 -6.74
N SER A 66 -18.41 -7.27 -5.92
CA SER A 66 -19.72 -7.65 -6.45
C SER A 66 -20.31 -6.55 -7.34
N PRO A 67 -21.20 -6.88 -8.30
CA PRO A 67 -21.86 -5.89 -9.14
C PRO A 67 -22.62 -4.81 -8.35
N THR A 68 -23.10 -5.13 -7.15
CA THR A 68 -23.79 -4.17 -6.27
C THR A 68 -22.82 -3.14 -5.70
N VAL A 69 -21.63 -3.56 -5.25
CA VAL A 69 -20.58 -2.65 -4.76
C VAL A 69 -20.07 -1.74 -5.87
N ARG A 70 -19.86 -2.28 -7.08
CA ARG A 70 -19.43 -1.48 -8.23
C ARG A 70 -20.43 -0.40 -8.63
N ARG A 71 -21.74 -0.69 -8.54
CA ARG A 71 -22.80 0.27 -8.88
C ARG A 71 -22.92 1.43 -7.89
N SER A 72 -22.43 1.28 -6.65
CA SER A 72 -22.43 2.35 -5.65
C SER A 72 -21.19 3.25 -5.71
N LYS A 73 -20.33 3.07 -6.73
CA LYS A 73 -19.15 3.90 -6.96
C LYS A 73 -19.52 5.37 -7.07
N ARG A 74 -18.70 6.19 -6.42
CA ARG A 74 -18.74 7.66 -6.51
C ARG A 74 -17.50 8.14 -7.25
N GLU A 75 -17.66 9.21 -8.00
CA GLU A 75 -16.53 9.84 -8.69
C GLU A 75 -15.49 10.33 -7.67
N GLY A 76 -14.20 10.17 -8.01
CA GLY A 76 -13.10 10.54 -7.12
C GLY A 76 -12.90 9.64 -5.88
N HIS A 77 -13.73 8.62 -5.69
CA HIS A 77 -13.62 7.72 -4.52
C HIS A 77 -12.85 6.44 -4.85
N VAL A 78 -12.20 5.90 -3.82
CA VAL A 78 -11.52 4.60 -3.85
C VAL A 78 -12.31 3.58 -3.03
N LEU A 79 -12.32 2.33 -3.48
CA LEU A 79 -12.89 1.23 -2.71
C LEU A 79 -11.86 0.74 -1.72
N VAL A 80 -12.18 0.76 -0.42
CA VAL A 80 -11.31 0.23 0.64
C VAL A 80 -11.97 -1.01 1.22
N ALA A 81 -11.21 -2.11 1.29
CA ALA A 81 -11.57 -3.31 2.06
C ALA A 81 -10.90 -3.23 3.44
N PHE A 82 -11.66 -3.39 4.52
CA PHE A 82 -11.17 -3.32 5.88
C PHE A 82 -10.74 -4.69 6.41
N PHE A 83 -9.65 -4.70 7.17
CA PHE A 83 -9.22 -5.88 7.91
C PHE A 83 -10.13 -6.12 9.12
N GLY A 84 -10.17 -7.36 9.60
CA GLY A 84 -10.92 -7.83 10.77
C GLY A 84 -12.32 -8.36 10.46
N ASP A 85 -13.10 -7.66 9.62
CA ASP A 85 -14.47 -8.07 9.26
C ASP A 85 -14.73 -8.17 7.77
N SER A 86 -13.72 -7.91 6.93
CA SER A 86 -13.83 -7.93 5.47
C SER A 86 -14.94 -7.02 4.91
N SER A 87 -15.30 -5.96 5.63
CA SER A 87 -16.23 -4.94 5.13
C SER A 87 -15.57 -4.07 4.06
N TYR A 88 -16.38 -3.41 3.21
CA TYR A 88 -15.88 -2.53 2.16
C TYR A 88 -16.64 -1.20 2.15
N GLY A 89 -15.96 -0.12 1.79
CA GLY A 89 -16.58 1.20 1.63
C GLY A 89 -15.92 2.03 0.54
N TRP A 90 -16.68 2.95 -0.04
CA TRP A 90 -16.17 3.98 -0.95
C TRP A 90 -15.75 5.21 -0.15
N PHE A 91 -14.50 5.63 -0.31
CA PHE A 91 -13.89 6.73 0.44
C PHE A 91 -13.42 7.83 -0.48
N ASP A 92 -13.64 9.07 -0.09
CA ASP A 92 -12.92 10.19 -0.66
C ASP A 92 -11.44 10.09 -0.28
N LEU A 93 -10.55 10.61 -1.13
CA LEU A 93 -9.11 10.54 -0.89
C LEU A 93 -8.68 11.32 0.36
N SER A 94 -9.47 12.29 0.82
CA SER A 94 -9.25 12.98 2.10
C SER A 94 -9.59 12.15 3.34
N GLU A 95 -10.33 11.05 3.16
CA GLU A 95 -10.76 10.14 4.22
C GLU A 95 -9.80 8.94 4.39
N VAL A 96 -8.70 8.89 3.64
CA VAL A 96 -7.69 7.84 3.71
C VAL A 96 -6.29 8.41 3.92
N VAL A 97 -5.46 7.71 4.68
CA VAL A 97 -4.04 8.02 4.85
C VAL A 97 -3.17 6.77 4.71
N PRO A 98 -1.89 6.88 4.28
CA PRO A 98 -1.06 5.70 4.04
C PRO A 98 -0.79 4.88 5.32
N PHE A 99 -0.79 3.56 5.22
CA PHE A 99 -0.70 2.66 6.38
C PHE A 99 0.61 2.78 7.15
N GLU A 100 1.76 2.57 6.50
CA GLU A 100 3.06 2.40 7.17
C GLU A 100 3.50 3.67 7.92
N VAL A 101 3.44 4.84 7.27
CA VAL A 101 3.92 6.10 7.88
C VAL A 101 3.08 6.55 9.08
N ASN A 102 1.81 6.14 9.12
CA ASN A 102 0.88 6.47 10.21
C ASN A 102 0.74 5.33 11.23
N PHE A 103 1.43 4.19 11.04
CA PHE A 103 1.21 2.98 11.82
C PHE A 103 1.36 3.21 13.33
N ALA A 104 2.44 3.89 13.75
CA ALA A 104 2.73 4.09 15.17
C ALA A 104 1.64 4.87 15.91
N GLU A 105 1.04 5.86 15.26
CA GLU A 105 -0.03 6.66 15.86
C GLU A 105 -1.39 5.95 15.77
N LYS A 106 -1.70 5.39 14.60
CA LYS A 106 -3.05 4.88 14.31
C LYS A 106 -3.29 3.49 14.93
N SER A 107 -2.27 2.64 15.02
CA SER A 107 -2.41 1.29 15.60
C SER A 107 -2.72 1.28 17.11
N SER A 108 -2.50 2.39 17.82
CA SER A 108 -2.71 2.49 19.27
C SER A 108 -3.91 3.36 19.67
N GLN A 109 -4.80 3.71 18.74
CA GLN A 109 -5.95 4.59 19.02
C GLN A 109 -6.96 3.97 19.99
N THR A 110 -7.07 2.65 20.01
CA THR A 110 -8.00 1.91 20.87
C THR A 110 -7.48 0.50 21.13
N SER A 111 -7.95 -0.12 22.21
CA SER A 111 -7.64 -1.49 22.61
C SER A 111 -8.83 -2.44 22.43
N SER A 112 -9.82 -2.06 21.61
CA SER A 112 -10.96 -2.94 21.36
C SER A 112 -10.52 -4.20 20.60
N ARG A 113 -11.04 -5.38 20.99
CA ARG A 113 -10.62 -6.66 20.41
C ARG A 113 -10.73 -6.70 18.89
N ALA A 114 -11.85 -6.21 18.34
CA ALA A 114 -12.07 -6.19 16.90
C ALA A 114 -11.03 -5.32 16.18
N PHE A 115 -10.67 -4.17 16.78
CA PHE A 115 -9.64 -3.30 16.21
C PHE A 115 -8.25 -3.93 16.29
N THR A 116 -7.89 -4.55 17.42
CA THR A 116 -6.60 -5.24 17.56
C THR A 116 -6.44 -6.36 16.53
N ILE A 117 -7.48 -7.17 16.31
CA ILE A 117 -7.49 -8.21 15.27
C ILE A 117 -7.31 -7.60 13.87
N ALA A 118 -8.01 -6.51 13.55
CA ALA A 118 -7.86 -5.83 12.27
C ALA A 118 -6.43 -5.30 12.05
N VAL A 119 -5.77 -4.80 13.09
CA VAL A 119 -4.37 -4.36 13.02
C VAL A 119 -3.42 -5.54 12.84
N GLU A 120 -3.63 -6.65 13.54
CA GLU A 120 -2.85 -7.89 13.38
C GLU A 120 -2.95 -8.43 11.95
N GLU A 121 -4.17 -8.55 11.40
CA GLU A 121 -4.39 -8.97 10.02
C GLU A 121 -3.72 -8.04 8.99
N ALA A 122 -3.72 -6.73 9.24
CA ALA A 122 -3.01 -5.77 8.40
C ALA A 122 -1.49 -5.99 8.44
N VAL A 123 -0.93 -6.29 9.61
CA VAL A 123 0.51 -6.61 9.76
C VAL A 123 0.86 -7.93 9.07
N ASP A 124 -0.03 -8.91 9.11
CA ASP A 124 0.13 -10.17 8.37
C ASP A 124 0.12 -9.92 6.86
N GLU A 125 -0.79 -9.07 6.35
CA GLU A 125 -0.79 -8.66 4.95
C GLU A 125 0.50 -7.97 4.53
N LEU A 126 0.99 -7.04 5.36
CA LEU A 126 2.26 -6.37 5.12
C LEU A 126 3.41 -7.38 5.04
N SER A 127 3.44 -8.34 5.97
CA SER A 127 4.44 -9.41 6.02
C SER A 127 4.38 -10.32 4.78
N ARG A 128 3.17 -10.66 4.33
CA ARG A 128 2.95 -11.44 3.09
C ARG A 128 3.50 -10.71 1.87
N ARG A 129 3.24 -9.41 1.76
CA ARG A 129 3.73 -8.55 0.66
C ARG A 129 5.24 -8.46 0.60
N ARG A 130 5.90 -8.34 1.76
CA ARG A 130 7.37 -8.36 1.83
C ARG A 130 7.92 -9.74 1.42
N SER A 131 7.18 -10.81 1.72
CA SER A 131 7.55 -12.18 1.36
C SER A 131 7.36 -12.49 -0.13
N LEU A 132 6.58 -11.70 -0.89
CA LEU A 132 6.43 -11.88 -2.35
C LEU A 132 7.77 -11.80 -3.10
N GLY A 133 8.70 -10.98 -2.60
CA GLY A 133 10.05 -10.87 -3.17
C GLY A 133 10.87 -12.15 -3.06
N LEU A 134 10.50 -13.05 -2.13
CA LEU A 134 11.15 -14.33 -1.87
C LEU A 134 10.41 -15.52 -2.50
N ALA A 135 9.15 -15.34 -2.89
CA ALA A 135 8.33 -16.40 -3.46
C ALA A 135 8.76 -16.72 -4.90
N CYS A 136 9.03 -18.01 -5.15
CA CYS A 136 9.34 -18.55 -6.47
C CYS A 136 8.54 -19.84 -6.75
N ARG A 137 8.27 -20.12 -8.03
CA ARG A 137 7.81 -21.43 -8.52
C ARG A 137 8.89 -22.53 -8.49
N CYS A 138 10.11 -22.18 -8.08
CA CYS A 138 11.31 -23.01 -8.16
C CYS A 138 11.21 -24.32 -7.36
N ARG A 139 10.52 -24.31 -6.23
CA ARG A 139 10.39 -25.47 -5.31
C ARG A 139 8.96 -25.99 -5.20
N ASN A 140 7.97 -25.16 -5.49
CA ASN A 140 6.57 -25.51 -5.50
C ASN A 140 5.91 -24.67 -6.61
N GLU A 141 5.44 -25.33 -7.67
CA GLU A 141 4.77 -24.66 -8.79
C GLU A 141 3.46 -24.01 -8.35
N PHE A 142 2.83 -24.56 -7.31
CA PHE A 142 1.60 -24.06 -6.72
C PHE A 142 1.81 -22.83 -5.83
N ASN A 143 3.01 -22.26 -5.71
CA ASN A 143 3.17 -20.97 -5.01
C ASN A 143 2.51 -19.81 -5.77
N PHE A 144 2.21 -19.96 -7.06
CA PHE A 144 1.60 -18.92 -7.88
C PHE A 144 0.65 -19.51 -8.90
N TRP A 145 -0.62 -19.14 -8.87
CA TRP A 145 -1.59 -19.55 -9.88
C TRP A 145 -2.45 -18.38 -10.37
N PRO A 146 -3.00 -18.45 -11.60
CA PRO A 146 -3.81 -17.37 -12.15
C PRO A 146 -5.07 -17.12 -11.32
N SER A 147 -5.44 -15.86 -11.14
CA SER A 147 -6.77 -15.49 -10.65
C SER A 147 -7.78 -15.41 -11.81
N ASN A 148 -9.03 -15.09 -11.49
CA ASN A 148 -10.07 -14.78 -12.48
C ASN A 148 -9.94 -13.36 -13.09
N VAL A 149 -9.01 -12.55 -12.61
CA VAL A 149 -8.72 -11.20 -13.12
C VAL A 149 -7.36 -11.23 -13.83
N LYS A 150 -7.32 -10.63 -15.03
CA LYS A 150 -6.11 -10.56 -15.84
C LYS A 150 -4.97 -9.88 -15.07
N ASP A 151 -3.76 -10.44 -15.19
CA ASP A 151 -2.54 -9.95 -14.54
C ASP A 151 -2.56 -9.97 -13.00
N TYR A 152 -3.52 -10.68 -12.41
CA TYR A 152 -3.56 -11.00 -10.98
C TYR A 152 -3.32 -12.49 -10.74
N PHE A 153 -2.57 -12.77 -9.68
CA PHE A 153 -2.17 -14.11 -9.27
C PHE A 153 -2.55 -14.33 -7.83
N VAL A 154 -3.03 -15.52 -7.53
CA VAL A 154 -3.06 -16.00 -6.16
C VAL A 154 -1.65 -16.49 -5.82
N VAL A 155 -1.13 -16.06 -4.68
CA VAL A 155 0.23 -16.33 -4.24
C VAL A 155 0.21 -16.91 -2.85
N ASP A 156 0.77 -18.11 -2.73
CA ASP A 156 1.05 -18.76 -1.45
C ASP A 156 2.52 -18.53 -1.08
N VAL A 157 2.73 -17.87 0.04
CA VAL A 157 4.07 -17.61 0.62
C VAL A 157 4.34 -18.46 1.87
N GLY A 158 3.46 -19.42 2.19
CA GLY A 158 3.61 -20.38 3.27
C GLY A 158 2.81 -20.01 4.52
N ALA A 159 3.43 -19.31 5.48
CA ALA A 159 2.93 -19.14 6.85
C ALA A 159 1.58 -18.38 7.00
N TYR A 160 0.92 -18.05 5.91
CA TYR A 160 -0.30 -17.25 5.83
C TYR A 160 -1.26 -17.87 4.82
N GLU A 161 -2.54 -17.51 4.90
CA GLU A 161 -3.47 -17.80 3.81
C GLU A 161 -2.99 -17.17 2.48
N PRO A 162 -3.26 -17.83 1.32
CA PRO A 162 -2.88 -17.29 0.03
C PRO A 162 -3.52 -15.92 -0.25
N GLY A 163 -2.71 -14.96 -0.71
CA GLY A 163 -3.16 -13.62 -1.07
C GLY A 163 -3.30 -13.44 -2.57
N VAL A 164 -4.05 -12.42 -3.02
CA VAL A 164 -4.22 -12.10 -4.45
C VAL A 164 -3.50 -10.80 -4.78
N TYR A 165 -2.59 -10.85 -5.75
CA TYR A 165 -1.68 -9.74 -6.07
C TYR A 165 -1.59 -9.51 -7.57
N SER A 166 -1.48 -8.25 -7.99
CA SER A 166 -1.18 -7.90 -9.37
C SER A 166 0.27 -8.25 -9.71
N LEU A 167 0.54 -8.49 -10.99
CA LEU A 167 1.91 -8.71 -11.50
C LEU A 167 2.83 -7.54 -11.12
N ASN A 168 2.30 -6.32 -11.18
CA ASN A 168 3.00 -5.10 -10.80
C ASN A 168 3.38 -5.11 -9.30
N GLN A 169 2.46 -5.49 -8.41
CA GLN A 169 2.75 -5.62 -6.97
C GLN A 169 3.83 -6.67 -6.70
N ILE A 170 3.75 -7.83 -7.37
CA ILE A 170 4.74 -8.90 -7.25
C ILE A 170 6.12 -8.42 -7.73
N ASN A 171 6.19 -7.75 -8.88
CA ASN A 171 7.45 -7.25 -9.43
C ASN A 171 8.06 -6.16 -8.54
N LYS A 172 7.26 -5.21 -8.04
CA LYS A 172 7.73 -4.21 -7.06
C LYS A 172 8.29 -4.84 -5.80
N ALA A 173 7.65 -5.87 -5.26
CA ALA A 173 8.15 -6.59 -4.10
C ALA A 173 9.50 -7.28 -4.38
N ARG A 174 9.67 -7.85 -5.58
CA ARG A 174 10.94 -8.45 -6.02
C ARG A 174 12.04 -7.40 -6.23
N GLU A 175 11.72 -6.29 -6.86
CA GLU A 175 12.67 -5.20 -7.15
C GLU A 175 13.12 -4.48 -5.88
N SER A 176 12.24 -4.32 -4.91
CA SER A 176 12.57 -3.70 -3.61
C SER A 176 13.35 -4.63 -2.66
N PHE A 177 13.51 -5.91 -3.01
CA PHE A 177 14.21 -6.87 -2.17
C PHE A 177 15.73 -6.70 -2.21
N ARG A 178 16.32 -6.29 -1.08
CA ARG A 178 17.76 -6.01 -0.96
C ARG A 178 18.53 -7.23 -0.43
N ALA A 179 18.75 -8.21 -1.31
CA ALA A 179 19.34 -9.50 -0.96
C ALA A 179 20.68 -9.41 -0.21
N ARG A 180 21.57 -8.50 -0.63
CA ARG A 180 22.90 -8.32 0.00
C ARG A 180 22.78 -7.80 1.43
N GLU A 181 21.89 -6.85 1.66
CA GLU A 181 21.66 -6.27 2.99
C GLU A 181 21.05 -7.29 3.94
N ILE A 182 20.07 -8.06 3.47
CA ILE A 182 19.43 -9.12 4.25
C ILE A 182 20.44 -10.21 4.59
N LEU A 183 21.25 -10.66 3.63
CA LEU A 183 22.31 -11.62 3.91
C LEU A 183 23.31 -11.07 4.94
N SER A 184 23.71 -9.81 4.81
CA SER A 184 24.60 -9.17 5.78
C SER A 184 23.96 -9.07 7.17
N PHE A 185 22.67 -8.81 7.24
CA PHE A 185 21.91 -8.77 8.49
C PHE A 185 21.84 -10.15 9.15
N VAL A 186 21.46 -11.20 8.42
CA VAL A 186 21.39 -12.58 8.93
C VAL A 186 22.77 -13.06 9.38
N LYS A 187 23.84 -12.76 8.62
CA LYS A 187 25.22 -13.08 9.03
C LYS A 187 25.60 -12.41 10.34
N ARG A 188 25.25 -11.12 10.52
CA ARG A 188 25.49 -10.42 11.78
C ARG A 188 24.74 -11.09 12.94
N LEU A 189 23.45 -11.38 12.76
CA LEU A 189 22.64 -12.07 13.77
C LEU A 189 23.24 -13.43 14.19
N GLY A 190 23.74 -14.22 13.23
CA GLY A 190 24.37 -15.50 13.52
C GLY A 190 25.73 -15.40 14.22
N LEU A 191 26.38 -14.23 14.18
CA LEU A 191 27.63 -13.95 14.88
C LEU A 191 27.42 -13.25 16.22
N THR A 192 26.24 -12.69 16.47
CA THR A 192 25.88 -12.15 17.78
C THR A 192 25.70 -13.33 18.74
N SER A 193 26.62 -13.48 19.70
CA SER A 193 26.41 -14.36 20.85
C SER A 193 25.09 -13.97 21.53
N MET A 194 24.26 -14.95 21.92
CA MET A 194 23.07 -14.70 22.75
C MET A 194 23.42 -14.32 24.20
N ASN A 195 24.48 -13.53 24.40
CA ASN A 195 24.81 -13.00 25.70
C ASN A 195 24.12 -11.64 25.82
N ASP A 196 22.92 -11.64 26.40
CA ASP A 196 22.67 -10.85 27.61
C ASP A 196 21.24 -11.06 28.17
N LYS A 197 21.25 -11.49 29.45
CA LYS A 197 20.25 -11.35 30.54
C LYS A 197 18.99 -12.19 30.54
#